data_AF-A0AAC9CYT9-F1
#
_entry.id   AF-A0AAC9CYT9-F1
#
_cell.length_a   1.000
_cell.length_b   1.000
_cell.length_c   1.000
_cell.angle_alpha   90.00
_cell.angle_beta   90.00
_cell.angle_gamma   90.00
#
_symmetry.space_group_name_H-M   'P 1'
#
loop_
_entity.id
_entity.type
_entity.pdbx_description
1 polymer ?
#
loop_
_entity_poly.entity_id
_entity_poly.type
_entity_poly.pdbx_seq_one_letter_code
_entity_poly.pdbx_strand_id
1 'polypeptide(L)'
;MKYISISLIILSASCNGQHEKNKKMNRQTNEKISSFNIFNDGGMNINFEKFITDNKERIRSEVNKYGYKVPDTNTFYDKIKFYYNWDIKDYTNIIVLENDMFPVVVIKDYNLIYVENSDGEEIDGQLISNYNKFIFYDDNPALAWLKLRHPYLLDDLVSVYGFTENNDILKFVFSRTNFESKSVLIELLFQDHETKLKLREKMVKKLREIKFNNEISTDYGVVVGADVYSNFSDLIQEIRKKPNDFQKSDYQIAFLLNEIILSGITGIVDEDLDENPDYIKVLQNNNYYGFERLKNYLEHEYSNSLSYNSKYKINDSDGYTNLRKEKNTSSEILQKISTGSEVQVLDNSGDWWLVQTKEGKKGYVYKTKIKAESFQ
;
A
#
# COMPACT_ATOMS: atom_id res chain seq x y z
N MET A 1 16.75 -15.97 -4.00
CA MET A 1 16.66 -14.52 -3.78
C MET A 1 16.51 -13.85 -5.13
N LYS A 2 15.27 -13.68 -5.63
CA LYS A 2 15.01 -12.71 -6.69
C LYS A 2 14.93 -11.34 -6.02
N TYR A 3 16.06 -10.65 -5.92
CA TYR A 3 16.03 -9.21 -5.78
C TYR A 3 15.80 -8.67 -7.19
N ILE A 4 14.54 -8.63 -7.63
CA ILE A 4 14.20 -7.82 -8.78
C ILE A 4 14.20 -6.40 -8.25
N SER A 5 15.23 -5.64 -8.62
CA SER A 5 15.15 -4.19 -8.62
C SER A 5 14.04 -3.82 -9.61
N ILE A 6 12.80 -3.78 -9.13
CA ILE A 6 11.71 -3.13 -9.84
C ILE A 6 12.07 -1.65 -9.79
N SER A 7 12.74 -1.19 -10.85
CA SER A 7 12.69 0.21 -11.19
C SER A 7 11.21 0.54 -11.31
N LEU A 8 10.68 1.29 -10.35
CA LEU A 8 9.45 2.06 -10.55
C LEU A 8 9.73 3.03 -11.70
N ILE A 9 9.70 2.52 -12.94
CA ILE A 9 9.37 3.33 -14.08
C ILE A 9 7.88 3.55 -13.90
N ILE A 10 7.56 4.60 -13.16
CA ILE A 10 6.26 5.26 -13.27
C ILE A 10 6.21 5.65 -14.74
N LEU A 11 5.53 4.82 -15.53
CA LEU A 11 5.36 4.99 -16.95
C LEU A 11 4.67 6.34 -17.17
N SER A 12 5.47 7.39 -17.32
CA SER A 12 5.12 8.57 -18.10
C SER A 12 5.14 8.24 -19.60
N ALA A 13 4.67 7.04 -19.96
CA ALA A 13 4.32 6.68 -21.31
C ALA A 13 2.83 6.38 -21.28
N SER A 14 2.06 7.37 -21.72
CA SER A 14 0.73 7.19 -22.30
C SER A 14 0.58 5.79 -22.89
N CYS A 15 -0.25 4.94 -22.24
CA CYS A 15 -0.64 3.62 -22.71
C CYS A 15 -1.44 3.66 -24.04
N ASN A 16 -1.34 4.73 -24.83
CA ASN A 16 -1.91 4.80 -26.17
C ASN A 16 -1.10 4.00 -27.20
N GLY A 17 0.18 3.71 -26.96
CA GLY A 17 1.06 3.03 -27.94
C GLY A 17 0.83 1.51 -28.09
N GLN A 18 0.40 0.82 -27.02
CA GLN A 18 0.13 -0.63 -27.07
C GLN A 18 -1.33 -0.94 -27.46
N HIS A 19 -2.27 -0.05 -27.14
CA HIS A 19 -3.66 -0.16 -27.61
C HIS A 19 -3.79 -0.07 -29.14
N GLU A 20 -2.94 0.69 -29.82
CA GLU A 20 -3.02 0.84 -31.28
C GLU A 20 -2.38 -0.31 -32.06
N LYS A 21 -1.33 -0.95 -31.54
CA LYS A 21 -0.67 -2.08 -32.24
C LYS A 21 -1.52 -3.36 -32.25
N ASN A 22 -2.30 -3.62 -31.20
CA ASN A 22 -3.17 -4.80 -31.12
C ASN A 22 -4.49 -4.68 -31.91
N LYS A 23 -4.82 -3.49 -32.45
CA LYS A 23 -6.01 -3.30 -33.31
C LYS A 23 -5.85 -3.86 -34.74
N LYS A 24 -4.66 -4.31 -35.12
CA LYS A 24 -4.37 -4.84 -36.46
C LYS A 24 -4.01 -6.33 -36.43
N MET A 25 -4.86 -7.19 -35.87
CA MET A 25 -4.97 -8.56 -36.37
C MET A 25 -6.36 -9.17 -36.12
N ASN A 26 -7.07 -9.34 -37.24
CA ASN A 26 -8.27 -10.12 -37.52
C ASN A 26 -9.59 -9.95 -36.75
N ARG A 27 -10.59 -9.49 -37.52
CA ARG A 27 -12.03 -9.67 -37.35
C ARG A 27 -12.40 -11.14 -37.59
N GLN A 28 -12.95 -11.85 -36.60
CA GLN A 28 -14.00 -12.86 -36.82
C GLN A 28 -14.67 -13.46 -35.56
N THR A 29 -14.27 -13.09 -34.34
CA THR A 29 -15.00 -13.42 -33.11
C THR A 29 -15.18 -12.16 -32.27
N ASN A 30 -16.30 -12.04 -31.54
CA ASN A 30 -16.53 -10.94 -30.58
C ASN A 30 -15.72 -11.13 -29.27
N GLU A 31 -14.66 -11.95 -29.30
CA GLU A 31 -13.87 -12.33 -28.12
C GLU A 31 -12.79 -11.28 -27.83
N LYS A 32 -12.51 -11.07 -26.55
CA LYS A 32 -11.45 -10.19 -26.06
C LYS A 32 -10.10 -10.91 -26.06
N ILE A 33 -9.05 -10.22 -26.50
CA ILE A 33 -7.67 -10.71 -26.44
C ILE A 33 -7.01 -10.16 -25.16
N SER A 34 -6.21 -10.98 -24.47
CA SER A 34 -5.43 -10.47 -23.33
C SER A 34 -4.39 -9.44 -23.80
N SER A 35 -4.22 -8.39 -23.01
CA SER A 35 -3.25 -7.33 -23.30
C SER A 35 -1.80 -7.75 -23.03
N PHE A 36 -1.59 -8.91 -22.39
CA PHE A 36 -0.30 -9.39 -21.89
C PHE A 36 0.33 -10.48 -22.77
N ASN A 37 -0.16 -10.69 -24.00
CA ASN A 37 0.29 -11.80 -24.87
C ASN A 37 1.76 -11.72 -25.32
N ILE A 38 2.41 -10.55 -25.21
CA ILE A 38 3.78 -10.34 -25.65
C ILE A 38 4.61 -9.73 -24.51
N PHE A 39 5.61 -10.49 -24.05
CA PHE A 39 6.64 -10.01 -23.12
C PHE A 39 7.87 -9.49 -23.88
N ASN A 40 8.36 -8.31 -23.52
CA ASN A 40 9.59 -7.74 -24.08
C ASN A 40 10.46 -7.15 -22.97
N ASP A 41 11.64 -7.71 -22.75
CA ASP A 41 12.64 -7.16 -21.81
C ASP A 41 14.06 -7.51 -22.26
N GLY A 42 14.98 -6.54 -22.22
CA GLY A 42 16.41 -6.79 -22.45
C GLY A 42 16.79 -7.52 -23.75
N GLY A 43 15.95 -7.47 -24.80
CA GLY A 43 16.13 -8.20 -26.05
C GLY A 43 15.43 -9.57 -26.12
N MET A 44 14.84 -10.03 -25.02
CA MET A 44 13.92 -11.16 -24.98
C MET A 44 12.55 -10.72 -25.52
N ASN A 45 11.98 -11.53 -26.43
CA ASN A 45 10.63 -11.33 -26.96
C ASN A 45 9.91 -12.68 -26.95
N ILE A 46 8.91 -12.81 -26.08
CA ILE A 46 8.11 -14.03 -25.94
C ILE A 46 6.67 -13.71 -26.36
N ASN A 47 6.16 -14.51 -27.29
CA ASN A 47 4.73 -14.55 -27.60
C ASN A 47 4.12 -15.78 -26.92
N PHE A 48 3.45 -15.56 -25.79
CA PHE A 48 2.92 -16.64 -24.96
C PHE A 48 1.79 -17.40 -25.66
N GLU A 49 0.94 -16.71 -26.42
CA GLU A 49 -0.12 -17.35 -27.19
C GLU A 49 0.44 -18.34 -28.21
N LYS A 50 1.50 -17.93 -28.92
CA LYS A 50 2.23 -18.81 -29.84
C LYS A 50 2.88 -19.97 -29.11
N PHE A 51 3.60 -19.69 -28.02
CA PHE A 51 4.27 -20.73 -27.23
C PHE A 51 3.28 -21.79 -26.74
N ILE A 52 2.17 -21.37 -26.13
CA ILE A 52 1.13 -22.28 -25.66
C ILE A 52 0.52 -23.04 -26.83
N THR A 53 0.19 -22.37 -27.93
CA THR A 53 -0.39 -23.04 -29.11
C THR A 53 0.52 -24.13 -29.66
N ASP A 54 1.82 -23.86 -29.76
CA ASP A 54 2.82 -24.80 -30.29
C ASP A 54 3.07 -25.98 -29.32
N ASN A 55 2.87 -25.79 -28.00
CA ASN A 55 3.20 -26.77 -26.98
C ASN A 55 1.98 -27.41 -26.27
N LYS A 56 0.74 -27.04 -26.61
CA LYS A 56 -0.46 -27.42 -25.85
C LYS A 56 -0.60 -28.93 -25.62
N GLU A 57 -0.35 -29.76 -26.64
CA GLU A 57 -0.45 -31.21 -26.50
C GLU A 57 0.66 -31.78 -25.61
N ARG A 58 1.88 -31.19 -25.65
CA ARG A 58 2.96 -31.54 -24.72
C ARG A 58 2.61 -31.14 -23.30
N ILE A 59 2.11 -29.93 -23.08
CA ILE A 59 1.63 -29.46 -21.76
C ILE A 59 0.60 -30.45 -21.20
N ARG A 60 -0.42 -30.80 -21.98
CA ARG A 60 -1.45 -31.75 -21.57
C ARG A 60 -0.87 -33.12 -21.23
N SER A 61 0.04 -33.63 -22.07
CA SER A 61 0.73 -34.91 -21.83
C SER A 61 1.53 -34.90 -20.53
N GLU A 62 2.33 -33.87 -20.29
CA GLU A 62 3.15 -33.75 -19.08
C GLU A 62 2.30 -33.66 -17.81
N VAL A 63 1.24 -32.86 -17.83
CA VAL A 63 0.31 -32.72 -16.69
C VAL A 63 -0.40 -34.03 -16.37
N ASN A 64 -0.81 -34.80 -17.39
CA ASN A 64 -1.50 -36.07 -17.22
C ASN A 64 -0.65 -37.15 -16.53
N LYS A 65 0.70 -37.09 -16.65
CA LYS A 65 1.60 -38.02 -15.93
C LYS A 65 1.42 -37.96 -14.40
N TYR A 66 0.94 -36.84 -13.89
CA TYR A 66 0.75 -36.59 -12.45
C TYR A 66 -0.71 -36.73 -12.00
N GLY A 67 -1.58 -37.30 -12.84
CA GLY A 67 -2.96 -37.63 -12.47
C GLY A 67 -3.85 -36.41 -12.23
N TYR A 68 -3.60 -35.30 -12.95
CA TYR A 68 -4.52 -34.17 -12.96
C TYR A 68 -5.88 -34.58 -13.56
N LYS A 69 -6.95 -34.15 -12.91
CA LYS A 69 -8.31 -34.28 -13.42
C LYS A 69 -8.75 -32.92 -13.93
N VAL A 70 -9.25 -32.87 -15.15
CA VAL A 70 -9.73 -31.63 -15.76
C VAL A 70 -11.06 -31.24 -15.10
N PRO A 71 -11.22 -30.01 -14.58
CA PRO A 71 -12.49 -29.56 -14.00
C PRO A 71 -13.54 -29.34 -15.09
N ASP A 72 -14.81 -29.37 -14.71
CA ASP A 72 -15.86 -28.91 -15.61
C ASP A 72 -15.74 -27.40 -15.85
N THR A 73 -16.34 -26.92 -16.94
CA THR A 73 -16.20 -25.53 -17.39
C THR A 73 -16.73 -24.50 -16.39
N ASN A 74 -17.75 -24.82 -15.61
CA ASN A 74 -18.28 -23.88 -14.61
C ASN A 74 -17.30 -23.76 -13.44
N THR A 75 -16.86 -24.89 -12.90
CA THR A 75 -15.83 -24.94 -11.84
C THR A 75 -14.56 -24.20 -12.29
N PHE A 76 -14.14 -24.40 -13.54
CA PHE A 76 -12.99 -23.72 -14.11
C PHE A 76 -13.13 -22.19 -14.07
N TYR A 77 -14.22 -21.65 -14.63
CA TYR A 77 -14.43 -20.20 -14.64
C TYR A 77 -14.63 -19.60 -13.25
N ASP A 78 -15.37 -20.29 -12.37
CA ASP A 78 -15.64 -19.80 -11.02
C ASP A 78 -14.35 -19.75 -10.19
N LYS A 79 -13.48 -20.77 -10.31
CA LYS A 79 -12.18 -20.79 -9.62
C LYS A 79 -11.20 -19.76 -10.19
N ILE A 80 -11.18 -19.51 -11.51
CA ILE A 80 -10.37 -18.41 -12.07
C ILE A 80 -10.83 -17.06 -11.49
N LYS A 81 -12.13 -16.80 -11.48
CA LYS A 81 -12.69 -15.57 -10.91
C LYS A 81 -12.38 -15.45 -9.42
N PHE A 82 -12.44 -16.55 -8.68
CA PHE A 82 -12.16 -16.58 -7.24
C PHE A 82 -10.69 -16.28 -6.89
N TYR A 83 -9.73 -16.90 -7.59
CA TYR A 83 -8.30 -16.74 -7.28
C TYR A 83 -7.67 -15.51 -7.92
N TYR A 84 -8.07 -15.16 -9.15
CA TYR A 84 -7.42 -14.10 -9.95
C TYR A 84 -8.29 -12.87 -10.14
N ASN A 85 -9.51 -12.85 -9.57
CA ASN A 85 -10.47 -11.75 -9.71
C ASN A 85 -10.75 -11.35 -11.18
N TRP A 86 -10.73 -12.32 -12.10
CA TRP A 86 -10.90 -12.09 -13.53
C TRP A 86 -12.05 -12.91 -14.11
N ASP A 87 -13.05 -12.23 -14.70
CA ASP A 87 -14.09 -12.88 -15.50
C ASP A 87 -13.63 -13.09 -16.94
N ILE A 88 -13.35 -14.35 -17.29
CA ILE A 88 -12.66 -14.73 -18.53
C ILE A 88 -13.58 -15.29 -19.62
N LYS A 89 -14.90 -15.30 -19.41
CA LYS A 89 -15.85 -15.98 -20.32
C LYS A 89 -15.75 -15.48 -21.76
N ASP A 90 -15.68 -14.16 -21.92
CA ASP A 90 -15.68 -13.48 -23.22
C ASP A 90 -14.28 -13.33 -23.83
N TYR A 91 -13.25 -13.95 -23.25
CA TYR A 91 -11.88 -13.89 -23.75
C TYR A 91 -11.53 -15.08 -24.65
N THR A 92 -10.48 -14.92 -25.44
CA THR A 92 -9.87 -15.97 -26.27
C THR A 92 -9.42 -17.19 -25.46
N ASN A 93 -9.14 -18.30 -26.14
CA ASN A 93 -8.77 -19.56 -25.49
C ASN A 93 -7.47 -19.52 -24.68
N ILE A 94 -6.54 -18.64 -25.04
CA ILE A 94 -5.30 -18.42 -24.30
C ILE A 94 -5.35 -17.02 -23.72
N ILE A 95 -5.18 -16.94 -22.39
CA ILE A 95 -5.27 -15.68 -21.65
C ILE A 95 -4.07 -15.60 -20.72
N VAL A 96 -3.14 -14.72 -21.04
CA VAL A 96 -2.03 -14.38 -20.16
C VAL A 96 -2.58 -13.45 -19.08
N LEU A 97 -2.44 -13.82 -17.80
CA LEU A 97 -2.98 -13.04 -16.68
C LEU A 97 -2.03 -11.92 -16.24
N GLU A 98 -0.75 -12.02 -16.58
CA GLU A 98 0.26 -11.03 -16.22
C GLU A 98 1.39 -11.00 -17.25
N ASN A 99 1.91 -9.81 -17.51
CA ASN A 99 3.06 -9.62 -18.39
C ASN A 99 4.38 -9.72 -17.60
N ASP A 100 4.73 -10.93 -17.19
CA ASP A 100 6.00 -11.25 -16.55
C ASP A 100 6.72 -12.35 -17.34
N MET A 101 8.03 -12.51 -17.09
CA MET A 101 8.88 -13.56 -17.64
C MET A 101 8.34 -14.96 -17.33
N PHE A 102 7.67 -15.15 -16.19
CA PHE A 102 7.07 -16.41 -15.75
C PHE A 102 5.56 -16.26 -15.56
N PRO A 103 4.79 -16.13 -16.65
CA PRO A 103 3.39 -15.73 -16.54
C PRO A 103 2.50 -16.87 -16.04
N VAL A 104 1.37 -16.50 -15.46
CA VAL A 104 0.21 -17.38 -15.32
C VAL A 104 -0.62 -17.29 -16.60
N VAL A 105 -0.81 -18.42 -17.28
CA VAL A 105 -1.54 -18.47 -18.57
C VAL A 105 -2.72 -19.43 -18.49
N VAL A 106 -3.91 -18.92 -18.71
CA VAL A 106 -5.14 -19.74 -18.76
C VAL A 106 -5.32 -20.33 -20.15
N ILE A 107 -5.61 -21.62 -20.22
CA ILE A 107 -5.87 -22.40 -21.45
C ILE A 107 -7.28 -22.97 -21.38
N LYS A 108 -8.26 -22.26 -21.96
CA LYS A 108 -9.69 -22.60 -21.87
C LYS A 108 -10.02 -23.97 -22.48
N ASP A 109 -9.43 -24.32 -23.61
CA ASP A 109 -9.73 -25.60 -24.30
C ASP A 109 -9.38 -26.84 -23.46
N TYR A 110 -8.49 -26.70 -22.48
CA TYR A 110 -8.10 -27.77 -21.57
C TYR A 110 -8.55 -27.55 -20.13
N ASN A 111 -9.31 -26.48 -19.85
CA ASN A 111 -9.62 -26.02 -18.50
C ASN A 111 -8.38 -26.10 -17.57
N LEU A 112 -7.25 -25.55 -18.04
CA LEU A 112 -5.94 -25.68 -17.42
C LEU A 112 -5.30 -24.30 -17.25
N ILE A 113 -4.51 -24.12 -16.20
CA ILE A 113 -3.62 -22.98 -16.00
C ILE A 113 -2.19 -23.47 -16.21
N TYR A 114 -1.48 -22.88 -17.16
CA TYR A 114 -0.05 -23.05 -17.32
C TYR A 114 0.70 -22.07 -16.42
N VAL A 115 1.73 -22.58 -15.74
CA VAL A 115 2.69 -21.85 -14.93
C VAL A 115 4.08 -22.41 -15.23
N GLU A 116 5.10 -21.56 -15.16
CA GLU A 116 6.47 -21.92 -15.53
C GLU A 116 7.42 -21.75 -14.35
N ASN A 117 8.44 -22.61 -14.27
CA ASN A 117 9.49 -22.48 -13.26
C ASN A 117 10.54 -21.44 -13.67
N SER A 118 11.23 -20.85 -12.70
CA SER A 118 12.28 -19.84 -12.93
C SER A 118 13.46 -20.32 -13.78
N ASP A 119 13.60 -21.63 -13.93
CA ASP A 119 14.78 -22.28 -14.50
C ASP A 119 14.60 -22.55 -16.01
N GLY A 120 13.43 -22.29 -16.60
CA GLY A 120 13.21 -22.05 -18.03
C GLY A 120 13.54 -23.15 -19.04
N GLU A 121 13.95 -24.35 -18.62
CA GLU A 121 14.48 -25.37 -19.55
C GLU A 121 13.43 -26.42 -20.01
N GLU A 122 12.37 -26.69 -19.25
CA GLU A 122 11.36 -27.71 -19.60
C GLU A 122 9.96 -27.43 -19.05
N ILE A 123 8.92 -27.90 -19.77
CA ILE A 123 7.53 -27.92 -19.31
C ILE A 123 7.40 -28.85 -18.10
N ASP A 124 7.32 -28.26 -16.91
CA ASP A 124 7.20 -29.00 -15.66
C ASP A 124 5.75 -29.46 -15.40
N GLY A 125 5.44 -30.68 -15.84
CA GLY A 125 4.13 -31.29 -15.62
C GLY A 125 3.75 -31.46 -14.14
N GLN A 126 4.73 -31.60 -13.24
CA GLN A 126 4.48 -31.76 -11.81
C GLN A 126 4.05 -30.44 -11.18
N LEU A 127 4.77 -29.36 -11.49
CA LEU A 127 4.43 -28.01 -11.07
C LEU A 127 3.04 -27.63 -11.55
N ILE A 128 2.79 -27.75 -12.86
CA ILE A 128 1.51 -27.41 -13.46
C ILE A 128 0.40 -28.28 -12.83
N SER A 129 0.60 -29.60 -12.70
CA SER A 129 -0.41 -30.46 -12.07
C SER A 129 -0.71 -30.07 -10.63
N ASN A 130 0.29 -29.79 -9.80
CA ASN A 130 0.06 -29.40 -8.40
C ASN A 130 -0.63 -28.04 -8.30
N TYR A 131 -0.21 -27.06 -9.11
CA TYR A 131 -0.86 -25.76 -9.12
C TYR A 131 -2.34 -25.85 -9.49
N ASN A 132 -2.67 -26.62 -10.54
CA ASN A 132 -4.06 -26.80 -10.94
C ASN A 132 -4.89 -27.62 -9.95
N LYS A 133 -4.30 -28.64 -9.30
CA LYS A 133 -4.98 -29.39 -8.23
C LYS A 133 -5.33 -28.48 -7.05
N PHE A 134 -4.40 -27.62 -6.66
CA PHE A 134 -4.62 -26.62 -5.63
C PHE A 134 -5.73 -25.64 -6.05
N ILE A 135 -5.61 -24.97 -7.20
CA ILE A 135 -6.57 -23.94 -7.64
C ILE A 135 -7.98 -24.50 -7.85
N PHE A 136 -8.12 -25.67 -8.47
CA PHE A 136 -9.44 -26.18 -8.86
C PHE A 136 -10.11 -27.09 -7.83
N TYR A 137 -9.33 -27.73 -6.96
CA TYR A 137 -9.86 -28.74 -6.03
C TYR A 137 -9.45 -28.52 -4.58
N ASP A 138 -8.81 -27.39 -4.25
CA ASP A 138 -8.34 -27.07 -2.90
C ASP A 138 -7.47 -28.21 -2.31
N ASP A 139 -6.68 -28.86 -3.17
CA ASP A 139 -5.88 -30.03 -2.82
C ASP A 139 -4.76 -29.66 -1.82
N ASN A 140 -4.93 -30.07 -0.57
CA ASN A 140 -4.00 -29.76 0.53
C ASN A 140 -2.58 -30.32 0.29
N PRO A 141 -2.38 -31.57 -0.17
CA PRO A 141 -1.05 -32.06 -0.55
C PRO A 141 -0.36 -31.18 -1.60
N ALA A 142 -1.07 -30.76 -2.63
CA ALA A 142 -0.53 -29.87 -3.66
C ALA A 142 -0.19 -28.49 -3.09
N LEU A 143 -1.03 -27.91 -2.23
CA LEU A 143 -0.73 -26.66 -1.53
C LEU A 143 0.53 -26.78 -0.67
N ALA A 144 0.69 -27.87 0.09
CA ALA A 144 1.88 -28.11 0.91
C ALA A 144 3.14 -28.25 0.03
N TRP A 145 3.03 -28.92 -1.12
CA TRP A 145 4.12 -29.05 -2.08
C TRP A 145 4.52 -27.70 -2.69
N LEU A 146 3.55 -26.85 -3.06
CA LEU A 146 3.78 -25.50 -3.58
C LEU A 146 4.46 -24.61 -2.53
N LYS A 147 3.98 -24.62 -1.28
CA LYS A 147 4.61 -23.88 -0.16
C LYS A 147 6.10 -24.23 -0.01
N LEU A 148 6.45 -25.49 -0.24
CA LEU A 148 7.82 -25.97 -0.11
C LEU A 148 8.70 -25.62 -1.33
N ARG A 149 8.16 -25.75 -2.55
CA ARG A 149 8.99 -25.74 -3.78
C ARG A 149 8.79 -24.53 -4.67
N HIS A 150 7.57 -24.01 -4.77
CA HIS A 150 7.23 -22.88 -5.64
C HIS A 150 6.37 -21.85 -4.88
N PRO A 151 6.88 -21.31 -3.76
CA PRO A 151 6.10 -20.40 -2.92
C PRO A 151 5.78 -19.08 -3.61
N TYR A 152 6.55 -18.68 -4.63
CA TYR A 152 6.31 -17.47 -5.41
C TYR A 152 4.90 -17.47 -6.05
N LEU A 153 4.38 -18.62 -6.47
CA LEU A 153 3.02 -18.71 -7.02
C LEU A 153 1.93 -18.37 -5.99
N LEU A 154 2.23 -18.54 -4.69
CA LEU A 154 1.33 -18.12 -3.62
C LEU A 154 1.57 -16.65 -3.26
N ASP A 155 2.83 -16.21 -3.31
CA ASP A 155 3.20 -14.81 -3.13
C ASP A 155 2.45 -13.95 -4.19
N ASP A 156 2.49 -14.33 -5.47
CA ASP A 156 1.84 -13.64 -6.60
C ASP A 156 0.31 -13.65 -6.50
N LEU A 157 -0.31 -14.77 -6.09
CA LEU A 157 -1.77 -14.82 -5.83
C LEU A 157 -2.21 -13.69 -4.90
N VAL A 158 -1.41 -13.41 -3.87
CA VAL A 158 -1.70 -12.38 -2.88
C VAL A 158 -1.24 -10.98 -3.35
N SER A 159 0.02 -10.82 -3.79
CA SER A 159 0.59 -9.52 -4.13
C SER A 159 0.15 -9.02 -5.50
N VAL A 160 0.14 -9.86 -6.53
CA VAL A 160 -0.24 -9.46 -7.88
C VAL A 160 -1.76 -9.49 -8.02
N TYR A 161 -2.40 -10.60 -7.69
CA TYR A 161 -3.82 -10.82 -7.98
C TYR A 161 -4.77 -10.38 -6.85
N GLY A 162 -4.23 -9.97 -5.69
CA GLY A 162 -5.02 -9.43 -4.58
C GLY A 162 -5.89 -10.46 -3.87
N PHE A 163 -5.53 -11.74 -3.92
CA PHE A 163 -6.30 -12.82 -3.31
C PHE A 163 -6.33 -12.70 -1.78
N THR A 164 -7.53 -12.67 -1.19
CA THR A 164 -7.72 -12.45 0.26
C THR A 164 -8.66 -13.45 0.93
N GLU A 165 -9.12 -14.48 0.21
CA GLU A 165 -10.19 -15.37 0.68
C GLU A 165 -9.69 -16.57 1.50
N ASN A 166 -8.37 -16.79 1.60
CA ASN A 166 -7.79 -17.90 2.37
C ASN A 166 -6.74 -17.43 3.38
N ASN A 167 -7.08 -17.50 4.67
CA ASN A 167 -6.20 -17.05 5.75
C ASN A 167 -4.91 -17.89 5.90
N ASP A 168 -4.90 -19.17 5.52
CA ASP A 168 -3.70 -20.03 5.61
C ASP A 168 -2.67 -19.74 4.51
N ILE A 169 -3.13 -19.20 3.38
CA ILE A 169 -2.27 -18.68 2.31
C ILE A 169 -1.74 -17.31 2.72
N LEU A 170 -2.62 -16.42 3.18
CA LEU A 170 -2.21 -15.10 3.65
C LEU A 170 -1.20 -15.17 4.79
N LYS A 171 -1.40 -16.04 5.80
CA LYS A 171 -0.42 -16.30 6.87
C LYS A 171 0.93 -16.73 6.31
N PHE A 172 0.92 -17.64 5.34
CA PHE A 172 2.14 -18.14 4.70
C PHE A 172 2.88 -17.03 3.96
N VAL A 173 2.17 -16.27 3.11
CA VAL A 173 2.75 -15.18 2.32
C VAL A 173 3.26 -14.06 3.24
N PHE A 174 2.43 -13.59 4.17
CA PHE A 174 2.82 -12.51 5.10
C PHE A 174 4.02 -12.87 5.97
N SER A 175 4.23 -14.14 6.32
CA SER A 175 5.43 -14.57 7.05
C SER A 175 6.74 -14.39 6.28
N ARG A 176 6.65 -14.21 4.95
CA ARG A 176 7.78 -14.08 4.02
C ARG A 176 7.84 -12.69 3.37
N THR A 177 6.80 -11.88 3.50
CA THR A 177 6.72 -10.54 2.91
C THR A 177 7.62 -9.56 3.66
N ASN A 178 8.48 -8.85 2.92
CA ASN A 178 9.23 -7.72 3.47
C ASN A 178 8.36 -6.45 3.48
N PHE A 179 7.62 -6.24 4.57
CA PHE A 179 6.77 -5.07 4.75
C PHE A 179 7.54 -3.75 4.98
N GLU A 180 8.86 -3.78 5.13
CA GLU A 180 9.70 -2.57 5.16
C GLU A 180 9.99 -2.05 3.76
N SER A 181 9.81 -2.88 2.73
CA SER A 181 10.03 -2.46 1.35
C SER A 181 8.81 -1.73 0.80
N LYS A 182 9.01 -0.44 0.49
CA LYS A 182 8.00 0.40 -0.17
C LYS A 182 7.45 -0.21 -1.46
N SER A 183 8.30 -0.78 -2.31
CA SER A 183 7.84 -1.39 -3.57
C SER A 183 6.94 -2.59 -3.32
N VAL A 184 7.28 -3.42 -2.33
CA VAL A 184 6.48 -4.59 -1.92
C VAL A 184 5.14 -4.15 -1.34
N LEU A 185 5.11 -3.09 -0.52
CA LEU A 185 3.86 -2.54 0.01
C LEU A 185 2.97 -1.98 -1.11
N ILE A 186 3.54 -1.29 -2.09
CA ILE A 186 2.78 -0.75 -3.24
C ILE A 186 2.14 -1.91 -4.01
N GLU A 187 2.92 -2.93 -4.38
CA GLU A 187 2.42 -4.10 -5.10
C GLU A 187 1.32 -4.83 -4.31
N LEU A 188 1.56 -5.07 -3.02
CA LEU A 188 0.61 -5.78 -2.17
C LEU A 188 -0.70 -5.01 -1.99
N LEU A 189 -0.61 -3.70 -1.74
CA LEU A 189 -1.73 -2.89 -1.28
C LEU A 189 -2.44 -2.13 -2.39
N PHE A 190 -1.87 -2.00 -3.59
CA PHE A 190 -2.52 -1.30 -4.69
C PHE A 190 -2.75 -2.24 -5.89
N GLN A 191 -3.79 -1.94 -6.66
CA GLN A 191 -4.05 -2.56 -7.96
C GLN A 191 -4.25 -1.49 -9.01
N ASP A 192 -3.87 -1.81 -10.25
CA ASP A 192 -4.26 -1.01 -11.41
C ASP A 192 -5.77 -1.08 -11.62
N HIS A 193 -6.37 0.08 -11.86
CA HIS A 193 -7.77 0.22 -12.21
C HIS A 193 -7.93 1.40 -13.18
N GLU A 194 -8.20 1.10 -14.46
CA GLU A 194 -8.48 2.12 -15.48
C GLU A 194 -7.40 3.22 -15.52
N THR A 195 -6.11 2.83 -15.54
CA THR A 195 -4.90 3.70 -15.51
C THR A 195 -4.55 4.38 -14.18
N LYS A 196 -5.32 4.13 -13.12
CA LYS A 196 -5.04 4.64 -11.77
C LYS A 196 -4.86 3.53 -10.75
N LEU A 197 -4.03 3.76 -9.75
CA LEU A 197 -3.86 2.88 -8.61
C LEU A 197 -5.01 3.02 -7.61
N LYS A 198 -5.54 1.87 -7.19
CA LYS A 198 -6.59 1.76 -6.19
C LYS A 198 -6.10 0.91 -5.02
N LEU A 199 -6.21 1.43 -3.81
CA LEU A 199 -5.91 0.70 -2.58
C LEU A 199 -6.86 -0.49 -2.40
N ARG A 200 -6.28 -1.65 -2.11
CA ARG A 200 -6.96 -2.89 -1.74
C ARG A 200 -7.28 -2.85 -0.25
N GLU A 201 -8.32 -2.11 0.12
CA GLU A 201 -8.74 -1.97 1.53
C GLU A 201 -8.92 -3.31 2.25
N LYS A 202 -9.45 -4.32 1.54
CA LYS A 202 -9.60 -5.67 2.07
C LYS A 202 -8.25 -6.31 2.41
N MET A 203 -7.22 -6.07 1.60
CA MET A 203 -5.86 -6.53 1.87
C MET A 203 -5.27 -5.85 3.11
N VAL A 204 -5.45 -4.53 3.26
CA VAL A 204 -4.99 -3.80 4.46
C VAL A 204 -5.68 -4.34 5.72
N LYS A 205 -7.00 -4.56 5.67
CA LYS A 205 -7.75 -5.17 6.79
C LYS A 205 -7.28 -6.59 7.09
N LYS A 206 -6.97 -7.39 6.06
CA LYS A 206 -6.42 -8.74 6.22
C LYS A 206 -5.01 -8.74 6.82
N LEU A 207 -4.18 -7.76 6.45
CA LEU A 207 -2.87 -7.55 7.06
C LEU A 207 -3.01 -7.35 8.56
N ARG A 208 -3.95 -6.50 8.99
CA ARG A 208 -4.26 -6.31 10.41
C ARG A 208 -4.80 -7.57 11.08
N GLU A 209 -5.77 -8.24 10.45
CA GLU A 209 -6.37 -9.48 10.98
C GLU A 209 -5.32 -10.57 11.22
N ILE A 210 -4.40 -10.73 10.29
CA ILE A 210 -3.53 -11.90 10.25
C ILE A 210 -2.19 -11.65 10.92
N LYS A 211 -1.55 -10.50 10.64
CA LYS A 211 -0.23 -10.19 11.20
C LYS A 211 -0.33 -9.67 12.63
N PHE A 212 -1.43 -9.00 12.94
CA PHE A 212 -1.62 -8.33 14.24
C PHE A 212 -2.84 -8.85 15.00
N ASN A 213 -3.43 -10.00 14.62
CA ASN A 213 -4.59 -10.59 15.30
C ASN A 213 -5.78 -9.64 15.50
N ASN A 214 -6.00 -8.70 14.57
CA ASN A 214 -6.99 -7.62 14.71
C ASN A 214 -6.74 -6.69 15.92
N GLU A 215 -5.56 -6.73 16.52
CA GLU A 215 -5.19 -5.80 17.58
C GLU A 215 -5.21 -4.36 17.05
N ILE A 216 -5.88 -3.51 17.81
CA ILE A 216 -5.93 -2.07 17.63
C ILE A 216 -5.49 -1.45 18.95
N SER A 217 -4.84 -0.29 18.87
CA SER A 217 -4.49 0.49 20.04
C SER A 217 -5.75 1.07 20.66
N THR A 218 -6.04 0.68 21.91
CA THR A 218 -7.18 1.16 22.70
C THR A 218 -6.77 2.07 23.85
N ASP A 219 -5.49 2.06 24.24
CA ASP A 219 -4.94 2.80 25.37
C ASP A 219 -3.65 3.54 24.98
N TYR A 220 -3.41 4.69 25.63
CA TYR A 220 -2.22 5.51 25.44
C TYR A 220 -0.93 4.70 25.67
N GLY A 221 -0.11 4.56 24.62
CA GLY A 221 1.27 4.01 24.70
C GLY A 221 1.46 2.61 24.12
N VAL A 222 0.39 1.91 23.70
CA VAL A 222 0.51 0.60 23.04
C VAL A 222 0.51 0.80 21.53
N VAL A 223 1.66 0.53 20.90
CA VAL A 223 1.81 0.55 19.45
C VAL A 223 1.77 -0.88 18.92
N VAL A 224 0.95 -1.12 17.91
CA VAL A 224 0.83 -2.41 17.22
C VAL A 224 1.42 -2.26 15.82
N GLY A 225 2.28 -3.19 15.40
CA GLY A 225 2.73 -3.26 14.00
C GLY A 225 3.51 -2.05 13.48
N ALA A 226 4.31 -1.41 14.35
CA ALA A 226 5.11 -0.24 13.99
C ALA A 226 5.99 -0.46 12.75
N ASP A 227 6.50 -1.68 12.56
CA ASP A 227 7.31 -2.11 11.42
C ASP A 227 6.58 -1.99 10.07
N VAL A 228 5.25 -2.03 10.08
CA VAL A 228 4.41 -1.96 8.87
C VAL A 228 3.76 -0.59 8.75
N TYR A 229 3.05 -0.16 9.78
CA TYR A 229 2.22 1.05 9.70
C TYR A 229 3.06 2.32 9.61
N SER A 230 4.30 2.33 10.10
CA SER A 230 5.18 3.49 9.89
C SER A 230 5.47 3.74 8.41
N ASN A 231 5.51 2.69 7.59
CA ASN A 231 5.73 2.79 6.15
C ASN A 231 4.48 3.21 5.37
N PHE A 232 3.31 3.30 6.00
CA PHE A 232 2.14 3.89 5.35
C PHE A 232 2.30 5.39 5.14
N SER A 233 3.19 6.05 5.91
CA SER A 233 3.60 7.44 5.66
C SER A 233 4.18 7.61 4.24
N ASP A 234 5.07 6.72 3.83
CA ASP A 234 5.65 6.73 2.49
C ASP A 234 4.60 6.53 1.40
N LEU A 235 3.58 5.70 1.63
CA LEU A 235 2.48 5.50 0.70
C LEU A 235 1.61 6.75 0.59
N ILE A 236 1.28 7.38 1.72
CA ILE A 236 0.55 8.66 1.76
C ILE A 236 1.32 9.72 0.97
N GLN A 237 2.63 9.82 1.18
CA GLN A 237 3.47 10.78 0.47
C GLN A 237 3.54 10.52 -1.04
N GLU A 238 3.52 9.26 -1.49
CA GLU A 238 3.38 8.96 -2.93
C GLU A 238 2.04 9.41 -3.50
N ILE A 239 0.93 9.18 -2.78
CA ILE A 239 -0.39 9.64 -3.20
C ILE A 239 -0.42 11.17 -3.29
N ARG A 240 0.12 11.87 -2.29
CA ARG A 240 0.20 13.34 -2.26
C ARG A 240 1.04 13.92 -3.41
N LYS A 241 2.16 13.28 -3.76
CA LYS A 241 3.02 13.70 -4.88
C LYS A 241 2.35 13.53 -6.23
N LYS A 242 1.53 12.49 -6.41
CA LYS A 242 0.91 12.13 -7.70
C LYS A 242 -0.57 11.80 -7.57
N PRO A 243 -1.42 12.71 -7.07
CA PRO A 243 -2.80 12.39 -6.71
C PRO A 243 -3.63 11.93 -7.91
N ASN A 244 -3.27 12.36 -9.13
CA ASN A 244 -3.95 11.96 -10.36
C ASN A 244 -3.72 10.50 -10.74
N ASP A 245 -2.62 9.89 -10.27
CA ASP A 245 -2.29 8.49 -10.52
C ASP A 245 -3.10 7.55 -9.63
N PHE A 246 -3.86 8.08 -8.65
CA PHE A 246 -4.63 7.31 -7.67
C PHE A 246 -6.14 7.56 -7.78
N GLN A 247 -6.95 6.53 -7.55
CA GLN A 247 -8.42 6.66 -7.55
C GLN A 247 -8.93 7.25 -6.22
N LYS A 248 -9.54 8.44 -6.23
CA LYS A 248 -10.01 9.10 -4.99
C LYS A 248 -8.87 9.26 -3.97
N SER A 249 -7.81 9.97 -4.36
CA SER A 249 -6.60 10.17 -3.56
C SER A 249 -6.90 10.57 -2.10
N ASP A 250 -7.79 11.54 -1.89
CA ASP A 250 -8.16 12.01 -0.54
C ASP A 250 -8.75 10.89 0.31
N TYR A 251 -9.68 10.11 -0.24
CA TYR A 251 -10.24 8.97 0.49
C TYR A 251 -9.17 7.93 0.84
N GLN A 252 -8.24 7.63 -0.06
CA GLN A 252 -7.17 6.66 0.19
C GLN A 252 -6.20 7.15 1.26
N ILE A 253 -5.87 8.44 1.28
CA ILE A 253 -5.06 9.05 2.34
C ILE A 253 -5.80 8.95 3.67
N ALA A 254 -7.10 9.30 3.71
CA ALA A 254 -7.91 9.19 4.94
C ALA A 254 -7.96 7.76 5.48
N PHE A 255 -8.10 6.77 4.59
CA PHE A 255 -8.07 5.36 4.96
C PHE A 255 -6.72 4.99 5.58
N LEU A 256 -5.59 5.34 4.95
CA LEU A 256 -4.26 5.01 5.46
C LEU A 256 -3.97 5.72 6.79
N LEU A 257 -4.33 6.99 6.95
CA LEU A 257 -4.21 7.69 8.23
C LEU A 257 -5.03 7.01 9.32
N ASN A 258 -6.26 6.61 9.03
CA ASN A 258 -7.09 5.86 9.98
C ASN A 258 -6.42 4.54 10.41
N GLU A 259 -5.79 3.82 9.49
CA GLU A 259 -5.06 2.58 9.78
C GLU A 259 -3.83 2.81 10.67
N ILE A 260 -3.08 3.90 10.44
CA ILE A 260 -1.95 4.31 11.30
C ILE A 260 -2.44 4.67 12.71
N ILE A 261 -3.56 5.41 12.83
CA ILE A 261 -4.14 5.76 14.14
C ILE A 261 -4.63 4.51 14.88
N LEU A 262 -5.27 3.56 14.17
CA LEU A 262 -5.69 2.28 14.76
C LEU A 262 -4.51 1.47 15.30
N SER A 263 -3.30 1.69 14.76
CA SER A 263 -2.08 1.05 15.24
C SER A 263 -1.47 1.74 16.47
N GLY A 264 -2.03 2.88 16.90
CA GLY A 264 -1.53 3.69 18.02
C GLY A 264 -0.40 4.65 17.65
N ILE A 265 -0.06 4.77 16.37
CA ILE A 265 0.97 5.70 15.90
C ILE A 265 0.32 7.05 15.62
N THR A 266 0.65 8.05 16.43
CA THR A 266 0.07 9.38 16.33
C THR A 266 1.04 10.39 15.74
N GLY A 267 2.33 10.32 16.09
CA GLY A 267 3.33 11.29 15.63
C GLY A 267 3.47 11.39 14.10
N ILE A 268 3.33 10.26 13.38
CA ILE A 268 3.34 10.26 11.89
C ILE A 268 2.11 10.97 11.32
N VAL A 269 0.95 10.79 11.97
CA VAL A 269 -0.31 11.41 11.58
C VAL A 269 -0.22 12.92 11.85
N ASP A 270 0.33 13.30 13.00
CA ASP A 270 0.55 14.70 13.35
C ASP A 270 1.47 15.39 12.35
N GLU A 271 2.60 14.76 12.01
CA GLU A 271 3.55 15.27 11.01
C GLU A 271 2.89 15.46 9.64
N ASP A 272 2.16 14.46 9.13
CA ASP A 272 1.47 14.55 7.83
C ASP A 272 0.41 15.66 7.83
N LEU A 273 -0.36 15.81 8.90
CA LEU A 273 -1.41 16.83 9.00
C LEU A 273 -0.85 18.24 9.21
N ASP A 274 0.22 18.39 9.99
CA ASP A 274 0.93 19.66 10.19
C ASP A 274 1.57 20.16 8.89
N GLU A 275 2.10 19.25 8.06
CA GLU A 275 2.61 19.57 6.72
C GLU A 275 1.49 19.87 5.71
N ASN A 276 0.28 19.32 5.92
CA ASN A 276 -0.85 19.41 4.99
C ASN A 276 -2.14 19.93 5.67
N PRO A 277 -2.13 21.13 6.29
CA PRO A 277 -3.22 21.57 7.18
C PRO A 277 -4.56 21.78 6.47
N ASP A 278 -4.58 22.10 5.18
CA ASP A 278 -5.82 22.23 4.41
C ASP A 278 -6.55 20.88 4.23
N TYR A 279 -5.83 19.76 4.35
CA TYR A 279 -6.42 18.43 4.27
C TYR A 279 -7.38 18.13 5.44
N ILE A 280 -7.19 18.76 6.60
CA ILE A 280 -8.11 18.65 7.74
C ILE A 280 -9.52 19.12 7.33
N LYS A 281 -9.62 20.21 6.57
CA LYS A 281 -10.90 20.71 6.05
C LYS A 281 -11.51 19.74 5.05
N VAL A 282 -10.68 19.09 4.22
CA VAL A 282 -11.14 18.04 3.29
C VAL A 282 -11.76 16.89 4.08
N LEU A 283 -11.11 16.41 5.14
CA LEU A 283 -11.63 15.36 6.02
C LEU A 283 -12.96 15.78 6.66
N GLN A 284 -13.04 16.97 7.25
CA GLN A 284 -14.26 17.51 7.87
C GLN A 284 -15.42 17.62 6.87
N ASN A 285 -15.18 18.19 5.68
CA ASN A 285 -16.20 18.35 4.64
C ASN A 285 -16.73 17.01 4.12
N ASN A 286 -15.91 15.95 4.20
CA ASN A 286 -16.30 14.60 3.81
C ASN A 286 -16.76 13.74 5.00
N ASN A 287 -17.03 14.36 6.17
CA ASN A 287 -17.40 13.65 7.40
C ASN A 287 -16.44 12.49 7.72
N TYR A 288 -15.14 12.74 7.55
CA TYR A 288 -14.05 11.80 7.76
C TYR A 288 -14.20 10.49 6.97
N TYR A 289 -14.98 10.51 5.88
CA TYR A 289 -15.38 9.34 5.11
C TYR A 289 -15.99 8.20 5.95
N GLY A 290 -16.54 8.52 7.13
CA GLY A 290 -17.08 7.55 8.08
C GLY A 290 -16.04 6.83 8.95
N PHE A 291 -14.77 7.24 8.92
CA PHE A 291 -13.72 6.67 9.77
C PHE A 291 -13.78 7.24 11.19
N GLU A 292 -14.50 6.54 12.07
CA GLU A 292 -14.76 7.00 13.45
C GLU A 292 -13.48 7.19 14.28
N ARG A 293 -12.48 6.32 14.13
CA ARG A 293 -11.20 6.48 14.86
C ARG A 293 -10.46 7.74 14.40
N LEU A 294 -10.38 7.98 13.10
CA LEU A 294 -9.79 9.20 12.52
C LEU A 294 -10.54 10.46 12.97
N LYS A 295 -11.87 10.41 12.98
CA LYS A 295 -12.71 11.50 13.48
C LYS A 295 -12.41 11.81 14.95
N ASN A 296 -12.50 10.82 15.83
CA ASN A 296 -12.27 10.99 17.26
C ASN A 296 -10.84 11.49 17.53
N TYR A 297 -9.86 10.97 16.79
CA TYR A 297 -8.49 11.47 16.85
C TYR A 297 -8.42 12.97 16.54
N LEU A 298 -8.97 13.39 15.40
CA LEU A 298 -8.92 14.78 14.97
C LEU A 298 -9.73 15.75 15.83
N GLU A 299 -10.83 15.31 16.44
CA GLU A 299 -11.70 16.14 17.26
C GLU A 299 -11.24 16.25 18.73
N HIS A 300 -10.47 15.27 19.23
CA HIS A 300 -10.19 15.15 20.67
C HIS A 300 -8.72 14.92 21.06
N GLU A 301 -7.91 14.33 20.18
CA GLU A 301 -6.53 13.92 20.48
C GLU A 301 -5.50 14.76 19.71
N TYR A 302 -5.80 15.12 18.47
CA TYR A 302 -4.94 15.92 17.62
C TYR A 302 -4.87 17.35 18.14
N SER A 303 -3.84 17.61 18.94
CA SER A 303 -3.42 18.96 19.26
C SER A 303 -2.60 19.49 18.10
N ASN A 304 -3.29 19.97 17.06
CA ASN A 304 -2.65 20.68 15.96
C ASN A 304 -1.62 21.67 16.54
N SER A 305 -0.36 21.57 16.13
CA SER A 305 0.67 22.51 16.59
C SER A 305 0.32 23.96 16.22
N LEU A 306 -0.62 24.14 15.27
CA LEU A 306 -1.23 25.40 14.85
C LEU A 306 -2.52 25.80 15.62
N SER A 307 -3.09 24.92 16.47
CA SER A 307 -4.33 25.17 17.23
C SER A 307 -4.13 25.43 18.73
N TYR A 308 -2.90 25.56 19.22
CA TYR A 308 -2.66 26.29 20.47
C TYR A 308 -2.66 27.80 20.21
N ASN A 309 -3.82 28.33 19.82
CA ASN A 309 -4.11 29.78 19.84
C ASN A 309 -4.44 30.27 21.26
N SER A 310 -3.68 29.79 22.26
CA SER A 310 -3.41 30.63 23.42
C SER A 310 -2.32 31.61 22.96
N LYS A 311 -2.70 32.75 22.38
CA LYS A 311 -1.74 33.78 21.95
C LYS A 311 -1.03 34.32 23.18
N TYR A 312 0.13 33.76 23.51
CA TYR A 312 0.97 34.29 24.57
C TYR A 312 1.77 35.46 24.00
N LYS A 313 1.76 36.60 24.70
CA LYS A 313 2.59 37.75 24.36
C LYS A 313 3.63 37.98 25.45
N ILE A 314 4.79 38.46 25.05
CA ILE A 314 5.77 38.97 26.00
C ILE A 314 5.21 40.23 26.65
N ASN A 315 5.23 40.27 27.97
CA ASN A 315 4.84 41.40 28.79
C ASN A 315 5.92 41.68 29.83
N ASP A 316 6.91 42.48 29.44
CA ASP A 316 8.01 42.90 30.31
C ASP A 316 8.03 44.43 30.45
N SER A 317 8.18 44.92 31.68
CA SER A 317 8.25 46.35 31.98
C SER A 317 9.47 47.03 31.33
N ASP A 318 10.51 46.25 31.05
CA ASP A 318 11.77 46.71 30.47
C ASP A 318 11.66 46.89 28.93
N GLY A 319 10.49 46.62 28.35
CA GLY A 319 10.22 46.72 26.90
C GLY A 319 10.70 45.53 26.07
N TYR A 320 11.43 44.59 26.67
CA TYR A 320 11.82 43.31 26.08
C TYR A 320 12.15 42.28 27.17
N THR A 321 12.22 41.01 26.78
CA THR A 321 12.76 39.93 27.61
C THR A 321 13.83 39.13 26.87
N ASN A 322 14.66 38.37 27.60
CA ASN A 322 15.72 37.54 26.99
C ASN A 322 15.22 36.11 26.82
N LEU A 323 15.32 35.58 25.60
CA LEU A 323 15.22 34.14 25.32
C LEU A 323 16.54 33.48 25.73
N ARG A 324 16.48 32.55 26.68
CA ARG A 324 17.67 31.94 27.26
C ARG A 324 17.82 30.47 26.88
N LYS A 325 19.06 29.98 26.85
CA LYS A 325 19.33 28.59 26.48
C LYS A 325 18.90 27.58 27.54
N GLU A 326 18.97 27.97 28.82
CA GLU A 326 18.62 27.11 29.96
C GLU A 326 17.70 27.84 30.94
N LYS A 327 17.08 27.08 31.88
CA LYS A 327 16.13 27.56 32.90
C LYS A 327 16.80 28.38 34.02
N ASN A 328 17.67 29.35 33.70
CA ASN A 328 18.34 30.22 34.67
C ASN A 328 18.76 31.59 34.09
N THR A 329 18.94 32.61 34.95
CA THR A 329 19.23 34.00 34.57
C THR A 329 20.67 34.25 34.09
N SER A 330 21.61 33.34 34.36
CA SER A 330 23.02 33.43 33.95
C SER A 330 23.31 32.78 32.59
N SER A 331 22.36 32.00 32.06
CA SER A 331 22.56 31.26 30.82
C SER A 331 22.61 32.16 29.59
N GLU A 332 23.21 31.62 28.53
CA GLU A 332 23.38 32.26 27.22
C GLU A 332 22.06 32.86 26.71
N ILE A 333 22.12 34.10 26.23
CA ILE A 333 20.99 34.81 25.62
C ILE A 333 20.97 34.48 24.12
N LEU A 334 19.94 33.77 23.68
CA LEU A 334 19.75 33.35 22.29
C LEU A 334 19.12 34.45 21.43
N GLN A 335 18.27 35.29 22.03
CA GLN A 335 17.54 36.39 21.38
C GLN A 335 16.96 37.36 22.43
N LYS A 336 16.80 38.64 22.06
CA LYS A 336 15.92 39.59 22.77
C LYS A 336 14.55 39.61 22.11
N ILE A 337 13.48 39.45 22.88
CA ILE A 337 12.10 39.43 22.40
C ILE A 337 11.38 40.67 22.95
N SER A 338 10.96 41.58 22.09
CA SER A 338 10.25 42.80 22.49
C SER A 338 8.91 42.51 23.17
N THR A 339 8.52 43.38 24.11
CA THR A 339 7.18 43.37 24.72
C THR A 339 6.12 43.56 23.63
N GLY A 340 5.04 42.78 23.71
CA GLY A 340 3.97 42.70 22.71
C GLY A 340 4.19 41.65 21.63
N SER A 341 5.41 41.12 21.47
CA SER A 341 5.68 40.02 20.54
C SER A 341 4.97 38.74 20.97
N GLU A 342 4.34 38.06 20.00
CA GLU A 342 3.72 36.77 20.21
C GLU A 342 4.78 35.66 20.27
N VAL A 343 4.56 34.69 21.15
CA VAL A 343 5.40 33.50 21.31
C VAL A 343 4.51 32.26 21.47
N GLN A 344 4.99 31.13 20.99
CA GLN A 344 4.37 29.83 21.26
C GLN A 344 4.97 29.26 22.55
N VAL A 345 4.14 28.88 23.51
CA VAL A 345 4.60 28.19 24.74
C VAL A 345 4.58 26.69 24.48
N LEU A 346 5.74 26.05 24.52
CA LEU A 346 5.94 24.61 24.28
C LEU A 346 5.92 23.79 25.57
N ASP A 347 6.35 24.38 26.68
CA ASP A 347 6.31 23.79 28.03
C ASP A 347 6.13 24.91 29.05
N ASN A 348 5.08 24.84 29.88
CA ASN A 348 4.78 25.80 30.94
C ASN A 348 5.00 25.23 32.36
N SER A 349 5.76 24.13 32.48
CA SER A 349 6.09 23.52 33.76
C SER A 349 7.15 24.33 34.53
N GLY A 350 6.79 24.73 35.75
CA GLY A 350 7.65 25.51 36.64
C GLY A 350 7.75 26.98 36.26
N ASP A 351 8.86 27.61 36.65
CA ASP A 351 9.03 29.07 36.56
C ASP A 351 9.63 29.55 35.23
N TRP A 352 10.29 28.66 34.49
CA TRP A 352 10.90 28.94 33.20
C TRP A 352 10.19 28.15 32.12
N TRP A 353 9.45 28.85 31.28
CA TRP A 353 8.66 28.26 30.21
C TRP A 353 9.51 28.14 28.96
N LEU A 354 9.43 26.98 28.29
CA LEU A 354 10.01 26.79 26.97
C LEU A 354 9.09 27.47 25.97
N VAL A 355 9.65 28.36 25.16
CA VAL A 355 8.91 29.09 24.14
C VAL A 355 9.61 29.02 22.79
N GLN A 356 8.85 29.22 21.73
CA GLN A 356 9.32 29.40 20.37
C GLN A 356 8.89 30.77 19.84
N THR A 357 9.84 31.52 19.28
CA THR A 357 9.56 32.82 18.66
C THR A 357 8.98 32.65 17.25
N LYS A 358 8.42 33.72 16.67
CA LYS A 358 7.97 33.73 15.27
C LYS A 358 9.07 33.39 14.29
N GLU A 359 10.32 33.71 14.62
CA GLU A 359 11.50 33.37 13.82
C GLU A 359 11.97 31.92 14.02
N GLY A 360 11.26 31.10 14.79
CA GLY A 360 11.53 29.67 14.99
C GLY A 360 12.57 29.35 16.07
N LYS A 361 13.11 30.35 16.78
CA LYS A 361 14.10 30.11 17.85
C LYS A 361 13.43 29.60 19.13
N LYS A 362 13.96 28.51 19.68
CA LYS A 362 13.49 27.88 20.93
C LYS A 362 14.39 28.24 22.11
N GLY A 363 13.80 28.51 23.26
CA GLY A 363 14.52 28.78 24.50
C GLY A 363 13.58 29.11 25.66
N TYR A 364 14.14 29.45 26.81
CA TYR A 364 13.41 29.64 28.06
C TYR A 364 13.20 31.12 28.39
N VAL A 365 11.98 31.44 28.85
CA VAL A 365 11.58 32.75 29.35
C VAL A 365 10.89 32.56 30.70
N TYR A 366 11.14 33.46 31.64
CA TYR A 366 10.52 33.39 32.97
C TYR A 366 9.01 33.68 32.88
N LYS A 367 8.18 32.86 33.52
CA LYS A 367 6.72 32.86 33.35
C LYS A 367 6.05 34.23 33.53
N THR A 368 6.57 35.07 34.42
CA THR A 368 5.98 36.40 34.70
C THR A 368 6.13 37.38 33.55
N LYS A 369 6.97 37.05 32.56
CA LYS A 369 7.20 37.85 31.34
C LYS A 369 6.27 37.44 30.20
N ILE A 370 5.38 36.47 30.44
CA ILE A 370 4.49 35.89 29.43
C ILE A 370 3.05 36.08 29.91
N LYS A 371 2.20 36.64 29.05
CA LYS A 371 0.78 36.85 29.32
C LYS A 371 -0.07 36.09 28.30
N ALA A 372 -1.03 35.31 28.78
CA ALA A 372 -2.06 34.72 27.91
C ALA A 372 -3.01 35.82 27.44
N GLU A 373 -3.27 35.87 26.13
CA GLU A 373 -4.32 36.71 25.56
C GLU A 373 -5.66 35.97 25.69
N SER A 374 -6.55 36.47 26.53
CA SER A 374 -7.94 36.01 26.60
C SER A 374 -8.74 36.76 25.53
N PHE A 375 -9.32 36.04 24.57
CA PHE A 375 -10.36 36.61 23.72
C PHE A 375 -11.63 36.78 24.54
N GLN A 376 -12.16 38.00 24.58
CA GLN A 376 -13.49 38.31 25.13
C GLN A 376 -14.57 37.99 24.12
#